data_AF-A0A0D2XT21-F1
#
_entry.id   AF-A0A0D2XT21-F1
#
_cell.length_a   1.000
_cell.length_b   1.000
_cell.length_c   1.000
_cell.angle_alpha   90.00
_cell.angle_beta   90.00
_cell.angle_gamma   90.00
#
_symmetry.space_group_name_H-M   'P 1'
#
loop_
_entity.id
_entity.type
_entity.pdbx_description
1 polymer ?
#
loop_
_entity_poly.entity_id
_entity_poly.type
_entity_poly.pdbx_seq_one_letter_code
_entity_poly.pdbx_strand_id
1 'polypeptide(L)'
;MDISYRAKLSTLPVVLEDWFRDEMLAKSAIIVRDRTIKLNCQYQVQQVKPGRGALEERTAEVIRQLDRDMTGHQKGVIYCRSKKQCEAIAEEIGCGFHHSGMSEKDRVEAR
;
A
#
# COMPACT_ATOMS: atom_id res chain seq x y z
N MET A 1 30.11 -6.78 26.36
CA MET A 1 29.00 -7.35 25.57
C MET A 1 28.54 -6.25 24.63
N ASP A 2 29.01 -6.25 23.39
CA ASP A 2 28.63 -5.21 22.41
C ASP A 2 27.27 -5.56 21.80
N ILE A 3 26.25 -4.81 22.20
CA ILE A 3 24.92 -4.93 21.59
C ILE A 3 24.96 -4.09 20.31
N SER A 4 24.93 -4.76 19.15
CA SER A 4 24.79 -4.11 17.86
C SER A 4 23.30 -3.88 17.57
N TYR A 5 22.88 -2.62 17.56
CA TYR A 5 21.51 -2.24 17.18
C TYR A 5 21.42 -2.02 15.67
N ARG A 6 20.36 -2.55 15.04
CA ARG A 6 20.00 -2.28 13.65
C ARG A 6 18.55 -1.82 13.59
N ALA A 7 18.32 -0.59 13.17
CA ALA A 7 16.98 -0.07 12.90
C ALA A 7 16.69 -0.10 11.39
N LYS A 8 15.45 -0.43 11.02
CA LYS A 8 14.96 -0.35 9.64
C LYS A 8 13.82 0.66 9.60
N LEU A 9 13.98 1.69 8.77
CA LEU A 9 13.03 2.79 8.63
C LEU A 9 12.78 3.06 7.14
N SER A 10 11.53 3.22 6.75
CA SER A 10 11.17 3.52 5.36
C SER A 10 11.11 5.03 5.07
N THR A 11 10.88 5.84 6.10
CA THR A 11 10.48 7.25 5.93
C THR A 11 11.24 8.24 6.83
N LEU A 12 12.39 7.88 7.40
CA LEU A 12 13.17 8.77 8.27
C LEU A 12 13.56 10.05 7.50
N PRO A 13 13.04 11.24 7.86
CA PRO A 13 13.49 12.49 7.28
C PRO A 13 14.93 12.79 7.70
N VAL A 14 15.73 13.40 6.82
CA VAL A 14 17.13 13.75 7.13
C VAL A 14 17.23 14.67 8.36
N VAL A 15 16.28 15.60 8.50
CA VAL A 15 16.21 16.54 9.63
C VAL A 15 15.95 15.88 10.99
N LEU A 16 15.54 14.60 11.01
CA LEU A 16 15.27 13.85 12.24
C LEU A 16 16.37 12.81 12.56
N GLU A 17 17.45 12.74 11.78
CA GLU A 17 18.51 11.75 12.00
C GLU A 17 19.23 11.91 13.32
N ASP A 18 19.59 13.15 13.69
CA ASP A 18 20.32 13.43 14.93
C ASP A 18 19.46 13.09 16.15
N TRP A 19 18.20 13.52 16.14
CA TRP A 19 17.21 13.15 17.15
C TRP A 19 17.08 11.63 17.27
N PHE A 20 16.96 10.92 16.14
CA PHE A 20 16.81 9.47 16.13
C PHE A 20 18.04 8.77 16.71
N ARG A 21 19.25 9.26 16.41
CA ARG A 21 20.51 8.72 16.95
C ARG A 21 20.59 8.92 18.46
N ASP A 22 20.17 10.08 18.95
CA ASP A 22 20.19 10.40 20.37
C ASP A 22 19.21 9.51 21.14
N GLU A 23 17.97 9.36 20.67
CA GLU A 23 16.97 8.51 21.34
C GLU A 23 17.32 7.02 21.32
N MET A 24 18.00 6.57 20.27
CA MET A 24 18.47 5.18 20.18
C MET A 24 19.79 4.95 20.91
N LEU A 25 20.39 5.98 21.55
CA LEU A 25 21.73 5.95 22.13
C LEU A 25 22.80 5.44 21.14
N ALA A 26 22.61 5.75 19.87
CA ALA A 26 23.35 5.21 18.72
C ALA A 26 24.06 6.32 17.92
N LYS A 27 24.74 7.24 18.62
CA LYS A 27 25.38 8.44 18.03
C LYS A 27 26.30 8.11 16.85
N SER A 28 27.06 7.03 16.92
CA SER A 28 28.01 6.59 15.89
C SER A 28 27.40 5.69 14.80
N ALA A 29 26.08 5.48 14.78
CA ALA A 29 25.46 4.61 13.78
C ALA A 29 25.73 5.07 12.34
N ILE A 30 25.78 4.16 11.39
CA ILE A 30 25.83 4.54 9.96
C ILE A 30 24.39 4.51 9.45
N ILE A 31 23.92 5.62 8.88
CA ILE A 31 22.63 5.67 8.21
C ILE A 31 22.87 5.42 6.72
N VAL A 32 22.32 4.30 6.24
CA VAL A 32 22.34 3.94 4.82
C VAL A 32 20.95 4.23 4.25
N ARG A 33 20.90 5.02 3.18
CA ARG A 33 19.65 5.39 2.49
C ARG A 33 19.63 4.79 1.10
N ASP A 34 18.49 4.21 0.76
CA ASP A 34 18.22 3.73 -0.58
C ASP A 34 17.20 4.64 -1.28
N ARG A 35 17.20 4.64 -2.61
CA ARG A 35 16.24 5.41 -3.41
C ARG A 35 14.87 4.72 -3.34
N THR A 36 13.81 5.51 -3.22
CA THR A 36 12.43 5.02 -3.21
C THR A 36 11.86 4.83 -4.62
N ILE A 37 12.62 5.18 -5.67
CA ILE A 37 12.18 5.10 -7.07
C ILE A 37 12.02 3.63 -7.50
N LYS A 38 10.87 3.30 -8.08
CA LYS A 38 10.60 2.00 -8.70
C LYS A 38 10.56 2.15 -10.22
N LEU A 39 11.67 1.78 -10.89
CA LEU A 39 11.85 1.96 -12.33
C LEU A 39 10.87 1.14 -13.19
N ASN A 40 10.30 0.07 -12.61
CA ASN A 40 9.32 -0.79 -13.26
C ASN A 40 7.86 -0.39 -12.94
N CYS A 41 7.63 0.77 -12.34
CA CYS A 41 6.29 1.26 -12.00
C CYS A 41 5.87 2.39 -12.94
N GLN A 42 4.64 2.32 -13.46
CA GLN A 42 4.01 3.38 -14.23
C GLN A 42 2.93 4.04 -13.38
N TYR A 43 2.94 5.36 -13.31
CA TYR A 43 1.96 6.13 -12.55
C TYR A 43 0.97 6.80 -13.51
N GLN A 44 -0.32 6.61 -13.27
CA GLN A 44 -1.40 7.26 -14.02
C GLN A 44 -2.40 7.87 -13.05
N VAL A 45 -2.93 9.04 -13.41
CA VAL A 45 -3.96 9.75 -12.63
C VAL A 45 -5.12 10.07 -13.55
N GLN A 46 -6.33 9.69 -13.14
CA GLN A 46 -7.56 10.04 -13.84
C GLN A 46 -8.41 10.92 -12.96
N GLN A 47 -8.85 12.06 -13.49
CA GLN A 47 -9.79 12.93 -12.80
C GLN A 47 -11.21 12.40 -13.02
N VAL A 48 -11.90 12.08 -11.93
CA VAL A 48 -13.30 11.64 -11.95
C VAL A 48 -14.19 12.83 -11.63
N LYS A 49 -15.23 13.04 -12.44
CA LYS A 49 -16.22 14.09 -12.17
C LYS A 49 -16.94 13.79 -10.85
N PRO A 50 -17.14 14.79 -9.98
CA PRO A 50 -17.89 14.58 -8.74
C PRO A 50 -19.29 14.07 -9.01
N GLY A 51 -19.68 13.02 -8.31
CA GLY A 51 -20.99 12.39 -8.40
C GLY A 51 -21.11 11.28 -7.37
N ARG A 52 -22.32 10.99 -6.91
CA ARG A 52 -22.54 9.88 -5.97
C ARG A 52 -22.19 8.57 -6.67
N GLY A 53 -21.20 7.83 -6.16
CA GLY A 53 -20.76 6.56 -6.73
C GLY A 53 -19.85 6.66 -7.96
N ALA A 54 -19.55 7.88 -8.43
CA ALA A 54 -18.81 8.06 -9.69
C ALA A 54 -17.37 7.50 -9.62
N LEU A 55 -16.75 7.53 -8.44
CA LEU A 55 -15.40 6.99 -8.26
C LEU A 55 -15.43 5.46 -8.28
N GLU A 56 -16.40 4.86 -7.62
CA GLU A 56 -16.62 3.42 -7.54
C GLU A 56 -16.90 2.84 -8.93
N GLU A 57 -17.86 3.44 -9.66
CA GLU A 57 -18.20 3.06 -11.03
C GLU A 57 -16.97 3.14 -11.95
N ARG A 58 -16.25 4.27 -11.92
CA ARG A 58 -15.03 4.43 -12.72
C ARG A 58 -13.95 3.43 -12.34
N THR A 59 -13.82 3.11 -11.05
CA THR A 59 -12.88 2.11 -10.55
C THR A 59 -13.22 0.73 -11.12
N ALA A 60 -14.49 0.33 -11.05
CA ALA A 60 -14.97 -0.95 -11.58
C ALA A 60 -14.76 -1.05 -13.11
N GLU A 61 -15.02 0.02 -13.87
CA GLU A 61 -14.72 0.07 -15.31
C GLU A 61 -13.25 -0.16 -15.62
N VAL A 62 -12.35 0.57 -14.92
CA VAL A 62 -10.90 0.46 -15.13
C VAL A 62 -10.42 -0.95 -14.80
N ILE A 63 -10.93 -1.55 -13.73
CA ILE A 63 -10.53 -2.90 -13.32
C ILE A 63 -11.02 -3.94 -14.33
N ARG A 64 -12.28 -3.86 -14.79
CA ARG A 64 -12.79 -4.76 -15.85
C ARG A 64 -11.98 -4.63 -17.14
N GLN A 65 -11.44 -3.45 -17.44
CA GLN A 65 -10.55 -3.28 -18.58
C GLN A 65 -9.18 -3.93 -18.35
N LEU A 66 -8.55 -3.66 -17.21
CA LEU A 66 -7.26 -4.25 -16.85
C LEU A 66 -7.32 -5.77 -16.75
N ASP A 67 -8.39 -6.32 -16.18
CA ASP A 67 -8.59 -7.76 -16.02
C ASP A 67 -8.64 -8.50 -17.36
N ARG A 68 -9.22 -7.89 -18.40
CA ARG A 68 -9.19 -8.44 -19.78
C ARG A 68 -7.78 -8.45 -20.40
N ASP A 69 -6.95 -7.48 -20.01
CA ASP A 69 -5.59 -7.32 -20.53
C ASP A 69 -4.56 -8.13 -19.70
N MET A 70 -4.95 -8.57 -18.50
CA MET A 70 -4.12 -9.39 -17.62
C MET A 70 -3.98 -10.80 -18.16
N THR A 71 -2.74 -11.31 -18.15
CA THR A 71 -2.39 -12.65 -18.62
C THR A 71 -1.63 -13.42 -17.54
N GLY A 72 -1.79 -14.74 -17.54
CA GLY A 72 -1.09 -15.63 -16.60
C GLY A 72 -1.43 -15.36 -15.13
N HIS A 73 -0.40 -15.10 -14.31
CA HIS A 73 -0.51 -14.94 -12.85
C HIS A 73 -0.41 -13.48 -12.40
N GLN A 74 -0.74 -12.52 -13.26
CA GLN A 74 -0.79 -11.12 -12.86
C GLN A 74 -1.85 -10.93 -11.76
N LYS A 75 -1.56 -10.06 -10.78
CA LYS A 75 -2.44 -9.74 -9.65
C LYS A 75 -2.59 -8.24 -9.50
N GLY A 76 -3.77 -7.79 -9.09
CA GLY A 76 -4.08 -6.39 -8.78
C GLY A 76 -4.42 -6.20 -7.30
N VAL A 77 -4.24 -4.98 -6.80
CA VAL A 77 -4.67 -4.56 -5.45
C VAL A 77 -5.40 -3.23 -5.57
N ILE A 78 -6.57 -3.13 -4.93
CA ILE A 78 -7.40 -1.93 -4.92
C ILE A 78 -7.42 -1.38 -3.51
N TYR A 79 -6.92 -0.16 -3.32
CA TYR A 79 -7.00 0.52 -2.03
C TYR A 79 -8.24 1.40 -1.97
N CYS A 80 -9.07 1.14 -0.97
CA CYS A 80 -10.32 1.88 -0.73
C CYS A 80 -10.17 2.81 0.48
N ARG A 81 -11.02 3.84 0.56
CA ARG A 81 -11.01 4.81 1.66
C ARG A 81 -11.57 4.25 2.96
N SER A 82 -12.52 3.32 2.88
CA SER A 82 -13.18 2.75 4.06
C SER A 82 -13.43 1.25 3.90
N LYS A 83 -13.65 0.54 5.01
CA LYS A 83 -13.98 -0.90 5.03
C LYS A 83 -15.25 -1.19 4.22
N LYS A 84 -16.30 -0.42 4.48
CA LYS A 84 -17.58 -0.52 3.74
C LYS A 84 -17.41 -0.33 2.23
N GLN A 85 -16.57 0.63 1.81
CA GLN A 85 -16.27 0.84 0.40
C GLN A 85 -15.48 -0.35 -0.19
N CYS A 86 -14.53 -0.90 0.57
CA CYS A 86 -13.75 -2.07 0.17
C CYS A 86 -14.65 -3.30 -0.08
N GLU A 87 -15.57 -3.59 0.84
CA GLU A 87 -16.53 -4.69 0.71
C GLU A 87 -17.47 -4.48 -0.49
N ALA A 88 -18.04 -3.28 -0.64
CA ALA A 88 -18.98 -2.98 -1.73
C ALA A 88 -18.32 -3.06 -3.12
N ILE A 89 -17.11 -2.52 -3.29
CA ILE A 89 -16.37 -2.64 -4.56
C ILE A 89 -15.99 -4.09 -4.84
N ALA A 90 -15.57 -4.84 -3.82
CA ALA A 90 -15.22 -6.24 -3.97
C ALA A 90 -16.41 -7.09 -4.42
N GLU A 91 -17.60 -6.83 -3.85
CA GLU A 91 -18.86 -7.44 -4.29
C GLU A 91 -19.21 -7.05 -5.74
N GLU A 92 -19.10 -5.78 -6.11
CA GLU A 92 -19.39 -5.31 -7.48
C GLU A 92 -18.47 -5.93 -8.54
N ILE A 93 -17.20 -6.15 -8.19
CA ILE A 93 -16.19 -6.68 -9.11
C ILE A 93 -16.13 -8.21 -9.06
N GLY A 94 -16.59 -8.83 -7.97
CA GLY A 94 -16.49 -10.26 -7.73
C GLY A 94 -15.10 -10.71 -7.27
N CYS A 95 -14.38 -9.87 -6.51
CA CYS A 95 -13.06 -10.18 -5.97
C CYS A 95 -13.07 -10.32 -4.44
N GLY A 96 -11.95 -10.79 -3.86
CA GLY A 96 -11.77 -10.78 -2.41
C GLY A 96 -11.53 -9.38 -1.86
N PHE A 97 -11.73 -9.20 -0.55
CA PHE A 97 -11.40 -7.97 0.17
C PHE A 97 -10.49 -8.24 1.38
N HIS A 98 -9.75 -7.21 1.80
CA HIS A 98 -8.92 -7.27 3.00
C HIS A 98 -9.00 -5.97 3.79
N HIS A 99 -9.35 -6.04 5.07
CA HIS A 99 -9.29 -4.88 5.97
C HIS A 99 -9.04 -5.27 7.43
N SER A 100 -8.66 -4.29 8.26
CA SER A 100 -8.29 -4.49 9.67
C SER A 100 -9.39 -5.01 10.60
N GLY A 101 -10.66 -4.99 10.15
CA GLY A 101 -11.78 -5.56 10.92
C GLY A 101 -12.00 -7.07 10.75
N MET A 102 -11.25 -7.74 9.87
CA MET A 102 -11.39 -9.19 9.65
C MET A 102 -10.72 -9.97 10.78
N SER A 103 -11.18 -11.20 11.03
CA SER A 103 -10.48 -12.10 11.96
C SER A 103 -9.12 -12.51 11.39
N GLU A 104 -8.17 -12.90 12.24
CA GLU A 104 -6.85 -13.31 11.75
C GLU A 104 -6.94 -14.52 10.80
N LYS A 105 -7.87 -15.44 11.05
CA LYS A 105 -8.16 -16.57 10.17
C LYS A 105 -8.58 -16.08 8.78
N ASP A 106 -9.58 -15.19 8.72
CA ASP A 106 -10.09 -14.67 7.44
C ASP A 106 -9.02 -13.84 6.71
N ARG A 107 -8.13 -13.16 7.45
CA ARG A 107 -7.02 -12.39 6.87
C ARG A 107 -5.96 -13.28 6.23
N VAL A 108 -5.72 -14.48 6.77
CA VAL A 108 -4.79 -15.45 6.20
C VAL A 108 -5.40 -16.12 4.98
N GLU A 109 -6.69 -16.47 5.03
CA GLU A 109 -7.41 -17.07 3.88
C GLU A 109 -7.54 -16.09 2.69
N ALA A 110 -7.58 -14.78 2.94
CA ALA A 110 -7.67 -13.76 1.90
C ALA A 110 -6.32 -13.37 1.23
N ARG A 111 -5.19 -13.99 1.60
CA ARG A 111 -3.85 -13.72 1.01
C ARG A 111 -3.54 -14.60 -0.20
#